data_AF-A0A7R9SSG1-F1
#
_entry.id   AF-A0A7R9SSG1-F1
#
_cell.length_a   1.000
_cell.length_b   1.000
_cell.length_c   1.000
_cell.angle_alpha   90.00
_cell.angle_beta   90.00
_cell.angle_gamma   90.00
#
_symmetry.space_group_name_H-M   'P 1'
#
loop_
_entity.id
_entity.type
_entity.pdbx_description
1 polymer ?
#
loop_
_entity_poly.entity_id
_entity_poly.type
_entity_poly.pdbx_seq_one_letter_code
_entity_poly.pdbx_strand_id
1 'polypeptide(L)'
;YEMEPICYVEQLLSNVHTACKLPVAGAEENRLTLCKGTYDYYHYGCDGFDDRGWGCGYRTLQMLCSWIRNERFCGSLNSRPVPSLKEIQSSLVQMGDKGTEFIESRSWIGSFEVSIVIDHLYDVPCKIVHVPRGGDLPAHMKTIHDHFADVGGPIMMGGDWDCSSKGIVGAMTCTEGDFLLVVDPHFWGVARNCDKDLIPAGWVRWRPLTDFSDSSFYNLSLPQLKFSSV
;
A
#
# COMPACT_ATOMS: atom_id res chain seq x y z
N TYR A 1 -16.80 -0.67 -24.88
CA TYR A 1 -16.56 0.70 -24.41
C TYR A 1 -15.76 0.58 -23.14
N GLU A 2 -14.44 0.77 -23.21
CA GLU A 2 -13.64 0.93 -22.00
C GLU A 2 -14.00 2.29 -21.38
N MET A 3 -14.22 2.33 -20.05
CA MET A 3 -14.45 3.59 -19.36
C MET A 3 -13.13 4.36 -19.33
N GLU A 4 -13.14 5.60 -19.83
CA GLU A 4 -12.04 6.57 -19.69
C GLU A 4 -11.77 6.82 -18.19
N PRO A 5 -10.50 7.05 -17.79
CA PRO A 5 -10.18 7.38 -16.41
C PRO A 5 -10.80 8.72 -16.03
N ILE A 6 -11.36 8.79 -14.82
CA ILE A 6 -11.97 10.00 -14.26
C ILE A 6 -11.13 10.44 -13.08
N CYS A 7 -10.67 11.70 -13.07
CA CYS A 7 -9.99 12.25 -11.92
C CYS A 7 -11.00 12.48 -10.78
N TYR A 8 -10.83 11.75 -9.68
CA TYR A 8 -11.68 11.86 -8.49
C TYR A 8 -10.89 11.74 -7.18
N VAL A 9 -9.60 12.11 -7.21
CA VAL A 9 -8.68 12.01 -6.05
C VAL A 9 -9.18 12.68 -4.77
N GLU A 10 -9.99 13.73 -4.87
CA GLU A 10 -10.61 14.42 -3.73
C GLU A 10 -11.77 13.63 -3.08
N GLN A 11 -12.17 12.52 -3.68
CA GLN A 11 -13.33 11.70 -3.29
C GLN A 11 -12.95 10.22 -3.09
N LEU A 12 -11.65 9.92 -2.97
CA LEU A 12 -11.18 8.56 -2.69
C LEU A 12 -11.75 8.08 -1.36
N LEU A 13 -12.00 6.78 -1.28
CA LEU A 13 -12.42 6.15 -0.04
C LEU A 13 -11.22 6.03 0.90
N SER A 14 -11.38 6.50 2.13
CA SER A 14 -10.37 6.35 3.16
C SER A 14 -10.61 5.08 3.99
N ASN A 15 -9.54 4.49 4.52
CA ASN A 15 -9.59 3.33 5.44
C ASN A 15 -10.51 2.20 4.96
N VAL A 16 -10.42 1.85 3.67
CA VAL A 16 -11.29 0.86 3.00
C VAL A 16 -11.30 -0.51 3.69
N HIS A 17 -10.22 -0.83 4.42
CA HIS A 17 -10.08 -2.04 5.21
C HIS A 17 -11.07 -2.18 6.38
N THR A 18 -11.65 -1.07 6.87
CA THR A 18 -12.60 -1.07 7.99
C THR A 18 -13.92 -1.77 7.65
N ALA A 19 -14.25 -1.89 6.36
CA ALA A 19 -15.41 -2.64 5.88
C ALA A 19 -15.17 -4.16 5.83
N CYS A 20 -13.92 -4.62 5.93
CA CYS A 20 -13.61 -6.04 5.86
C CYS A 20 -14.02 -6.76 7.15
N LYS A 21 -14.79 -7.84 7.00
CA LYS A 21 -15.00 -8.81 8.08
C LYS A 21 -13.72 -9.61 8.33
N LEU A 22 -13.53 -10.04 9.57
CA LEU A 22 -12.43 -10.93 9.93
C LEU A 22 -12.54 -12.27 9.17
N PRO A 23 -11.41 -12.90 8.79
CA PRO A 23 -11.43 -14.12 8.00
C PRO A 23 -11.86 -15.35 8.81
N VAL A 24 -11.79 -15.28 10.14
CA VAL A 24 -12.19 -16.35 11.08
C VAL A 24 -13.19 -15.80 12.09
N ALA A 25 -14.28 -16.53 12.31
CA ALA A 25 -15.31 -16.19 13.29
C ALA A 25 -14.83 -16.50 14.72
N GLY A 26 -15.14 -15.64 15.70
CA GLY A 26 -14.74 -15.85 17.09
C GLY A 26 -13.25 -15.55 17.38
N ALA A 27 -12.62 -14.74 16.54
CA ALA A 27 -11.21 -14.35 16.60
C ALA A 27 -10.80 -13.49 17.82
N GLU A 28 -11.55 -13.52 18.93
CA GLU A 28 -11.32 -12.66 20.09
C GLU A 28 -10.04 -13.02 20.87
N GLU A 29 -9.51 -14.24 20.68
CA GLU A 29 -8.21 -14.69 21.22
C GLU A 29 -7.05 -14.56 20.21
N ASN A 30 -7.31 -14.06 19.00
CA ASN A 30 -6.31 -14.00 17.93
C ASN A 30 -5.39 -12.79 18.06
N ARG A 31 -4.14 -12.93 17.61
CA ARG A 31 -3.24 -11.77 17.48
C ARG A 31 -3.64 -11.00 16.23
N LEU A 32 -4.43 -9.94 16.40
CA LEU A 32 -4.82 -9.01 15.34
C LEU A 32 -4.10 -7.67 15.51
N THR A 33 -3.44 -7.20 14.46
CA THR A 33 -2.88 -5.84 14.40
C THR A 33 -3.24 -5.19 13.08
N LEU A 34 -3.77 -3.98 13.12
CA LEU A 34 -4.17 -3.21 11.95
C LEU A 34 -3.33 -1.93 11.84
N CYS A 35 -3.27 -1.35 10.64
CA CYS A 35 -2.77 0.01 10.51
C CYS A 35 -3.61 0.99 11.34
N LYS A 36 -2.97 2.05 11.80
CA LYS A 36 -3.57 3.14 12.58
C LYS A 36 -3.65 4.39 11.71
N GLY A 37 -4.46 5.36 12.09
CA GLY A 37 -4.60 6.60 11.33
C GLY A 37 -5.42 6.46 10.07
N THR A 38 -5.24 7.40 9.14
CA THR A 38 -6.06 7.51 7.93
C THR A 38 -5.21 7.44 6.67
N TYR A 39 -5.56 6.55 5.75
CA TYR A 39 -5.02 6.52 4.39
C TYR A 39 -6.15 6.51 3.37
N ASP A 40 -5.85 6.95 2.15
CA ASP A 40 -6.78 6.96 1.02
C ASP A 40 -6.46 5.85 0.02
N TYR A 41 -7.49 5.26 -0.57
CA TYR A 41 -7.36 4.16 -1.53
C TYR A 41 -7.02 4.66 -2.94
N TYR A 42 -5.72 4.86 -3.20
CA TYR A 42 -5.21 5.10 -4.54
C TYR A 42 -5.14 3.81 -5.35
N HIS A 43 -5.63 3.87 -6.59
CA HIS A 43 -5.70 2.74 -7.52
C HIS A 43 -5.58 3.22 -8.97
N TYR A 44 -5.58 2.31 -9.94
CA TYR A 44 -5.45 2.69 -11.35
C TYR A 44 -6.48 3.71 -11.83
N GLY A 45 -6.01 4.72 -12.56
CA GLY A 45 -6.87 5.72 -13.20
C GLY A 45 -7.51 6.75 -12.27
N CYS A 46 -7.28 6.70 -10.96
CA CYS A 46 -8.04 7.50 -10.00
C CYS A 46 -7.80 9.02 -10.11
N ASP A 47 -6.68 9.42 -10.71
CA ASP A 47 -6.29 10.80 -11.01
C ASP A 47 -6.51 11.20 -12.48
N GLY A 48 -7.23 10.38 -13.25
CA GLY A 48 -7.50 10.64 -14.67
C GLY A 48 -6.39 10.16 -15.60
N PHE A 49 -5.35 9.48 -15.09
CA PHE A 49 -4.24 8.97 -15.90
C PHE A 49 -4.27 7.44 -16.00
N ASP A 50 -4.26 6.90 -17.22
CA ASP A 50 -4.27 5.45 -17.45
C ASP A 50 -2.89 4.83 -17.21
N ASP A 51 -2.73 4.29 -16.01
CA ASP A 51 -1.54 3.60 -15.54
C ASP A 51 -1.72 2.08 -15.39
N ARG A 52 -2.75 1.51 -16.03
CA ARG A 52 -3.01 0.06 -16.01
C ARG A 52 -1.79 -0.71 -16.51
N GLY A 53 -1.41 -1.75 -15.76
CA GLY A 53 -0.32 -2.66 -16.12
C GLY A 53 1.08 -2.23 -15.69
N TRP A 54 1.27 -1.02 -15.14
CA TRP A 54 2.58 -0.55 -14.70
C TRP A 54 2.57 0.38 -13.48
N GLY A 55 1.42 0.99 -13.17
CA GLY A 55 1.30 2.01 -12.12
C GLY A 55 1.15 1.49 -10.69
N CYS A 56 1.07 0.17 -10.45
CA CYS A 56 0.63 -0.37 -9.16
C CYS A 56 1.55 0.03 -8.00
N GLY A 57 2.87 0.09 -8.24
CA GLY A 57 3.84 0.59 -7.28
C GLY A 57 3.63 2.06 -6.94
N TYR A 58 3.30 2.89 -7.93
CA TYR A 58 2.99 4.31 -7.74
C TYR A 58 1.71 4.50 -6.91
N ARG A 59 0.65 3.76 -7.20
CA ARG A 59 -0.62 3.84 -6.46
C ARG A 59 -0.46 3.38 -5.01
N THR A 60 0.32 2.33 -4.79
CA THR A 60 0.66 1.89 -3.43
C THR A 60 1.49 2.93 -2.69
N LEU A 61 2.46 3.57 -3.36
CA LEU A 61 3.21 4.69 -2.81
C LEU A 61 2.29 5.87 -2.47
N GLN A 62 1.36 6.25 -3.34
CA GLN A 62 0.39 7.32 -3.07
C GLN A 62 -0.48 7.01 -1.83
N MET A 63 -0.90 5.75 -1.65
CA MET A 63 -1.57 5.29 -0.43
C MET A 63 -0.69 5.53 0.82
N LEU A 64 0.59 5.14 0.79
CA LEU A 64 1.54 5.39 1.88
C LEU A 64 1.76 6.90 2.13
N CYS A 65 1.89 7.69 1.07
CA CYS A 65 2.05 9.15 1.16
C CYS A 65 0.80 9.82 1.75
N SER A 66 -0.41 9.35 1.41
CA SER A 66 -1.66 9.86 2.00
C SER A 66 -1.69 9.64 3.50
N TRP A 67 -1.23 8.48 3.96
CA TRP A 67 -1.10 8.16 5.37
C TRP A 67 -0.11 9.09 6.06
N ILE A 68 1.11 9.21 5.54
CA ILE A 68 2.15 10.10 6.10
C ILE A 68 1.65 11.55 6.17
N ARG A 69 0.94 11.99 5.12
CA ARG A 69 0.37 13.33 5.05
C ARG A 69 -0.66 13.56 6.15
N ASN A 70 -1.59 12.63 6.33
CA ASN A 70 -2.63 12.71 7.36
C ASN A 70 -2.02 12.67 8.76
N GLU A 71 -0.99 11.86 9.00
CA GLU A 71 -0.31 11.78 10.29
C GLU A 71 0.50 13.04 10.63
N ARG A 72 1.26 13.59 9.68
CA ARG A 72 2.15 14.73 9.95
C ARG A 72 1.45 16.09 9.90
N PHE A 73 0.41 16.22 9.09
CA PHE A 73 -0.08 17.53 8.67
C PHE A 73 -1.59 17.71 8.83
N CYS A 74 -2.28 16.86 9.61
CA CYS A 74 -3.68 17.10 9.96
C CYS A 74 -3.85 18.52 10.52
N GLY A 75 -4.54 19.39 9.76
CA GLY A 75 -4.78 20.79 10.14
C GLY A 75 -3.66 21.79 9.83
N SER A 76 -2.56 21.40 9.18
CA SER A 76 -1.47 22.32 8.81
C SER A 76 -1.62 22.87 7.39
N LEU A 77 -1.53 24.21 7.26
CA LEU A 77 -1.53 24.93 5.97
C LEU A 77 -0.30 24.61 5.09
N ASN A 78 0.73 23.96 5.64
CA ASN A 78 1.97 23.59 4.93
C ASN A 78 2.02 22.09 4.57
N SER A 79 0.87 21.42 4.50
CA SER A 79 0.79 20.00 4.11
C SER A 79 1.23 19.79 2.66
N ARG A 80 2.29 19.01 2.45
CA ARG A 80 2.68 18.58 1.10
C ARG A 80 1.59 17.64 0.53
N PRO A 81 1.09 17.87 -0.69
CA PRO A 81 0.11 16.98 -1.32
C PRO A 81 0.71 15.59 -1.59
N VAL A 82 -0.16 14.61 -1.84
CA VAL A 82 0.28 13.31 -2.36
C VAL A 82 0.85 13.50 -3.76
N PRO A 83 2.06 13.00 -4.07
CA PRO A 83 2.70 13.26 -5.36
C PRO A 83 1.98 12.54 -6.50
N SER A 84 1.95 13.17 -7.66
CA SER A 84 1.57 12.54 -8.94
C SER A 84 2.61 11.51 -9.39
N LEU A 85 2.23 10.63 -10.32
CA LEU A 85 3.16 9.67 -10.94
C LEU A 85 4.38 10.36 -11.54
N LYS A 86 4.19 11.53 -12.19
CA LYS A 86 5.27 12.32 -12.79
C LYS A 86 6.19 12.93 -11.73
N GLU A 87 5.66 13.39 -10.61
CA GLU A 87 6.49 13.89 -9.50
C GLU A 87 7.30 12.77 -8.85
N ILE A 88 6.72 11.57 -8.72
CA ILE A 88 7.45 10.38 -8.24
C ILE A 88 8.61 10.06 -9.20
N GLN A 89 8.36 10.01 -10.51
CA GLN A 89 9.43 9.78 -11.51
C GLN A 89 10.50 10.87 -11.46
N SER A 90 10.09 12.13 -11.38
CA SER A 90 11.01 13.27 -11.29
C SER A 90 11.87 13.21 -10.02
N SER A 91 11.32 12.73 -8.92
CA SER A 91 12.04 12.54 -7.65
C SER A 91 13.12 11.47 -7.78
N LEU A 92 12.81 10.34 -8.41
CA LEU A 92 13.77 9.26 -8.66
C LEU A 92 14.93 9.73 -9.55
N VAL A 93 14.65 10.55 -10.56
CA VAL A 93 15.69 11.18 -11.40
C VAL A 93 16.50 12.20 -10.61
N GLN A 94 15.85 13.04 -9.79
CA GLN A 94 16.53 14.04 -8.96
C GLN A 94 17.51 13.41 -7.98
N MET A 95 17.17 12.26 -7.41
CA MET A 95 18.05 11.49 -6.52
C MET A 95 19.17 10.73 -7.25
N GLY A 96 19.13 10.68 -8.59
CA GLY A 96 20.09 9.93 -9.39
C GLY A 96 19.86 8.42 -9.42
N ASP A 97 18.70 7.93 -8.96
CA ASP A 97 18.34 6.51 -9.02
C ASP A 97 17.98 6.06 -10.45
N LYS A 98 17.35 6.96 -11.23
CA LYS A 98 16.96 6.73 -12.62
C LYS A 98 17.51 7.81 -13.55
N GLY A 99 17.67 7.48 -14.84
CA GLY A 99 18.00 8.44 -15.88
C GLY A 99 16.80 9.32 -16.28
N THR A 100 17.06 10.42 -16.98
CA THR A 100 16.02 11.40 -17.38
C THR A 100 14.93 10.80 -18.27
N GLU A 101 15.23 9.73 -19.00
CA GLU A 101 14.28 8.95 -19.81
C GLU A 101 13.18 8.26 -19.00
N PHE A 102 13.34 8.18 -17.68
CA PHE A 102 12.35 7.59 -16.79
C PHE A 102 11.11 8.49 -16.60
N ILE A 103 11.28 9.82 -16.73
CA ILE A 103 10.18 10.78 -16.63
C ILE A 103 9.20 10.57 -17.78
N GLU A 104 7.91 10.47 -17.46
CA GLU A 104 6.82 10.17 -18.40
C GLU A 104 6.92 8.79 -19.08
N SER A 105 7.84 7.94 -18.63
CA SER A 105 7.86 6.53 -19.03
C SER A 105 6.70 5.76 -18.38
N ARG A 106 6.44 4.55 -18.89
CA ARG A 106 5.50 3.58 -18.30
C ARG A 106 6.23 2.48 -17.53
N SER A 107 7.39 2.81 -16.98
CA SER A 107 8.20 1.87 -16.21
C SER A 107 7.57 1.66 -14.84
N TRP A 108 7.65 0.43 -14.31
CA TRP A 108 7.18 0.12 -12.96
C TRP A 108 8.21 0.54 -11.91
N ILE A 109 7.77 0.64 -10.65
CA ILE A 109 8.64 0.88 -9.47
C ILE A 109 8.38 -0.19 -8.41
N GLY A 110 9.41 -0.53 -7.63
CA GLY A 110 9.34 -1.52 -6.57
C GLY A 110 9.46 -0.91 -5.17
N SER A 111 9.55 -1.80 -4.17
CA SER A 111 9.58 -1.41 -2.76
C SER A 111 10.79 -0.53 -2.40
N PHE A 112 11.91 -0.69 -3.12
CA PHE A 112 13.10 0.13 -2.95
C PHE A 112 12.86 1.57 -3.44
N GLU A 113 12.42 1.76 -4.68
CA GLU A 113 12.08 3.09 -5.21
C GLU A 113 11.04 3.79 -4.33
N VAL A 114 10.03 3.06 -3.85
CA VAL A 114 9.05 3.59 -2.91
C VAL A 114 9.69 4.06 -1.62
N SER A 115 10.63 3.30 -1.05
CA SER A 115 11.33 3.71 0.18
C SER A 115 12.10 5.01 0.04
N ILE A 116 12.87 5.17 -1.04
CA ILE A 116 13.71 6.36 -1.24
C ILE A 116 12.87 7.59 -1.61
N VAL A 117 11.74 7.41 -2.33
CA VAL A 117 10.82 8.51 -2.62
C VAL A 117 10.12 9.00 -1.36
N ILE A 118 9.67 8.10 -0.49
CA ILE A 118 9.07 8.49 0.80
C ILE A 118 10.06 9.29 1.64
N ASP A 119 11.31 8.82 1.75
CA ASP A 119 12.36 9.48 2.50
C ASP A 119 12.67 10.87 1.93
N HIS A 120 12.87 10.98 0.61
CA HIS A 120 13.14 12.25 -0.06
C HIS A 120 12.01 13.28 0.06
N LEU A 121 10.76 12.83 -0.04
CA LEU A 121 9.62 13.74 -0.07
C LEU A 121 9.11 14.14 1.32
N TYR A 122 9.28 13.26 2.30
CA TYR A 122 8.65 13.42 3.61
C TYR A 122 9.62 13.29 4.78
N ASP A 123 10.91 13.02 4.57
CA ASP A 123 11.88 12.77 5.65
C ASP A 123 11.38 11.65 6.58
N VAL A 124 10.93 10.56 5.96
CA VAL A 124 10.44 9.34 6.62
C VAL A 124 11.25 8.15 6.11
N PRO A 125 12.20 7.62 6.89
CA PRO A 125 12.94 6.44 6.47
C PRO A 125 12.01 5.23 6.42
N CYS A 126 12.28 4.28 5.53
CA CYS A 126 11.56 3.01 5.47
C CYS A 126 12.50 1.85 5.79
N LYS A 127 11.97 0.85 6.51
CA LYS A 127 12.64 -0.44 6.69
C LYS A 127 12.22 -1.38 5.55
N ILE A 128 13.19 -1.91 4.82
CA ILE A 128 12.95 -2.98 3.83
C ILE A 128 13.09 -4.34 4.51
N VAL A 129 12.07 -5.18 4.35
CA VAL A 129 12.11 -6.60 4.72
C VAL A 129 12.08 -7.43 3.45
N HIS A 130 13.17 -8.12 3.16
CA HIS A 130 13.25 -9.06 2.04
C HIS A 130 12.80 -10.45 2.48
N VAL A 131 11.87 -11.03 1.73
CA VAL A 131 11.35 -12.37 1.93
C VAL A 131 11.66 -13.18 0.67
N PRO A 132 12.61 -14.14 0.71
CA PRO A 132 13.09 -14.82 -0.49
C PRO A 132 12.01 -15.62 -1.22
N ARG A 133 11.05 -16.20 -0.49
CA ARG A 133 9.97 -17.03 -1.03
C ARG A 133 8.65 -16.80 -0.28
N GLY A 134 7.50 -16.98 -0.92
CA GLY A 134 6.18 -16.90 -0.26
C GLY A 134 6.09 -17.69 1.06
N GLY A 135 6.56 -18.93 1.07
CA GLY A 135 6.58 -19.80 2.24
C GLY A 135 7.46 -19.33 3.40
N ASP A 136 8.29 -18.30 3.20
CA ASP A 136 9.08 -17.69 4.27
C ASP A 136 8.32 -16.53 4.98
N LEU A 137 7.17 -16.08 4.44
CA LEU A 137 6.34 -15.02 5.05
C LEU A 137 5.97 -15.28 6.52
N PRO A 138 5.63 -16.53 6.96
CA PRO A 138 5.33 -16.79 8.37
C PRO A 138 6.45 -16.37 9.33
N ALA A 139 7.72 -16.50 8.93
CA ALA A 139 8.87 -16.08 9.75
C ALA A 139 8.92 -14.57 9.97
N HIS A 140 8.23 -13.78 9.13
CA HIS A 140 8.20 -12.32 9.19
C HIS A 140 6.92 -11.77 9.84
N MET A 141 5.93 -12.60 10.17
CA MET A 141 4.66 -12.15 10.78
C MET A 141 4.87 -11.38 12.07
N LYS A 142 5.84 -11.79 12.91
CA LYS A 142 6.19 -11.02 14.12
C LYS A 142 6.61 -9.59 13.77
N THR A 143 7.45 -9.41 12.74
CA THR A 143 7.91 -8.08 12.31
C THR A 143 6.75 -7.22 11.80
N ILE A 144 5.81 -7.82 11.08
CA ILE A 144 4.62 -7.13 10.56
C ILE A 144 3.70 -6.70 11.71
N HIS A 145 3.42 -7.61 12.66
CA HIS A 145 2.63 -7.28 13.84
C HIS A 145 3.26 -6.17 14.67
N ASP A 146 4.56 -6.26 14.95
CA ASP A 146 5.28 -5.27 15.74
C ASP A 146 5.27 -3.90 15.01
N HIS A 147 5.38 -3.88 13.67
CA HIS A 147 5.25 -2.66 12.89
C HIS A 147 3.88 -1.98 13.07
N PHE A 148 2.79 -2.72 12.92
CA PHE A 148 1.45 -2.15 13.11
C PHE A 148 1.21 -1.71 14.58
N ALA A 149 1.78 -2.43 15.54
CA ALA A 149 1.68 -2.08 16.96
C ALA A 149 2.46 -0.80 17.29
N ASP A 150 3.72 -0.71 16.88
CA ASP A 150 4.67 0.33 17.33
C ASP A 150 4.67 1.57 16.42
N VAL A 151 4.38 1.38 15.13
CA VAL A 151 4.47 2.41 14.09
C VAL A 151 3.07 2.74 13.55
N GLY A 152 2.31 1.71 13.16
CA GLY A 152 0.92 1.85 12.69
C GLY A 152 0.74 2.17 11.21
N GLY A 153 1.82 2.39 10.46
CA GLY A 153 1.72 2.72 9.03
C GLY A 153 1.28 1.54 8.14
N PRO A 154 0.68 1.81 6.98
CA PRO A 154 0.48 0.80 5.95
C PRO A 154 1.84 0.39 5.35
N ILE A 155 1.92 -0.86 4.89
CA ILE A 155 3.13 -1.45 4.33
C ILE A 155 2.93 -1.63 2.82
N MET A 156 3.91 -1.25 2.01
CA MET A 156 3.93 -1.70 0.61
C MET A 156 4.54 -3.10 0.54
N MET A 157 3.91 -4.01 -0.19
CA MET A 157 4.48 -5.30 -0.57
C MET A 157 4.60 -5.35 -2.10
N GLY A 158 5.84 -5.40 -2.59
CA GLY A 158 6.16 -5.67 -3.98
C GLY A 158 6.62 -7.12 -4.17
N GLY A 159 6.23 -7.75 -5.27
CA GLY A 159 6.70 -9.09 -5.67
C GLY A 159 7.19 -9.09 -7.11
N ASP A 160 7.99 -10.10 -7.45
CA ASP A 160 8.58 -10.26 -8.79
C ASP A 160 7.56 -10.79 -9.80
N TRP A 161 7.20 -12.07 -9.65
CA TRP A 161 6.40 -12.80 -10.63
C TRP A 161 4.93 -12.40 -10.66
N ASP A 162 4.39 -11.87 -9.56
CA ASP A 162 3.02 -11.38 -9.55
C ASP A 162 2.91 -9.96 -10.15
N CYS A 163 4.05 -9.31 -10.44
CA CYS A 163 4.18 -7.94 -10.98
C CYS A 163 3.19 -6.95 -10.35
N SER A 164 2.85 -7.16 -9.06
CA SER A 164 1.68 -6.56 -8.43
C SER A 164 2.08 -6.04 -7.07
N SER A 165 2.32 -4.74 -7.01
CA SER A 165 2.41 -4.03 -5.73
C SER A 165 1.05 -4.05 -5.04
N LYS A 166 1.06 -4.24 -3.72
CA LYS A 166 -0.14 -4.23 -2.87
C LYS A 166 0.13 -3.50 -1.56
N GLY A 167 -0.92 -2.88 -1.02
CA GLY A 167 -0.92 -2.37 0.34
C GLY A 167 -1.23 -3.49 1.34
N ILE A 168 -0.46 -3.58 2.41
CA ILE A 168 -0.78 -4.43 3.57
C ILE A 168 -1.13 -3.51 4.73
N VAL A 169 -2.35 -3.67 5.25
CA VAL A 169 -2.95 -2.76 6.25
C VAL A 169 -3.40 -3.50 7.51
N GLY A 170 -3.07 -4.78 7.60
CA GLY A 170 -3.36 -5.59 8.77
C GLY A 170 -2.73 -6.97 8.70
N ALA A 171 -2.59 -7.58 9.86
CA ALA A 171 -2.08 -8.93 10.05
C ALA A 171 -2.89 -9.63 11.13
N MET A 172 -3.18 -10.90 10.92
CA MET A 172 -3.85 -11.76 11.90
C MET A 172 -3.13 -13.10 11.97
N THR A 173 -2.78 -13.53 13.19
CA THR A 173 -2.29 -14.89 13.48
C THR A 173 -3.29 -15.57 14.39
N CYS A 174 -3.74 -16.76 13.98
CA CYS A 174 -4.72 -17.56 14.68
C CYS A 174 -4.45 -19.06 14.51
N THR A 175 -5.28 -19.90 15.12
CA THR A 175 -5.18 -21.37 15.02
C THR A 175 -5.35 -21.89 13.60
N GLU A 176 -6.10 -21.18 12.77
CA GLU A 176 -6.37 -21.50 11.36
C GLU A 176 -5.25 -21.06 10.42
N GLY A 177 -4.30 -20.25 10.92
CA GLY A 177 -3.12 -19.80 10.20
C GLY A 177 -2.90 -18.28 10.25
N ASP A 178 -2.02 -17.84 9.38
CA ASP A 178 -1.61 -16.44 9.25
C ASP A 178 -2.27 -15.78 8.04
N PHE A 179 -2.74 -14.55 8.24
CA PHE A 179 -3.46 -13.77 7.24
C PHE A 179 -2.91 -12.35 7.16
N LEU A 180 -2.86 -11.81 5.94
CA LEU A 180 -2.58 -10.39 5.69
C LEU A 180 -3.83 -9.72 5.10
N LEU A 181 -4.14 -8.52 5.59
CA LEU A 181 -5.20 -7.68 5.02
C LEU A 181 -4.62 -6.87 3.87
N VAL A 182 -4.99 -7.27 2.65
CA VAL A 182 -4.46 -6.75 1.39
C VAL A 182 -5.41 -5.69 0.83
N VAL A 183 -4.84 -4.56 0.41
CA VAL A 183 -5.46 -3.51 -0.39
C VAL A 183 -4.80 -3.53 -1.77
N ASP A 184 -5.56 -3.90 -2.78
CA ASP A 184 -5.09 -4.11 -4.15
C ASP A 184 -5.31 -2.83 -4.98
N PRO A 185 -4.26 -2.19 -5.53
CA PRO A 185 -4.38 -0.95 -6.29
C PRO A 185 -4.81 -1.14 -7.75
N HIS A 186 -5.09 -2.37 -8.21
CA HIS A 186 -5.39 -2.64 -9.62
C HIS A 186 -6.85 -2.39 -10.00
N PHE A 187 -7.69 -1.94 -9.06
CA PHE A 187 -9.07 -1.56 -9.35
C PHE A 187 -9.12 -0.48 -10.44
N TRP A 188 -9.97 -0.68 -11.45
CA TRP A 188 -10.25 0.28 -12.50
C TRP A 188 -11.72 0.68 -12.47
N GLY A 189 -11.98 1.96 -12.24
CA GLY A 189 -13.32 2.52 -12.14
C GLY A 189 -13.38 3.61 -11.09
N VAL A 190 -14.60 3.90 -10.61
CA VAL A 190 -14.83 4.87 -9.54
C VAL A 190 -15.43 4.13 -8.35
N ALA A 191 -14.65 3.98 -7.28
CA ALA A 191 -15.09 3.34 -6.05
C ALA A 191 -15.92 4.33 -5.23
N ARG A 192 -17.18 3.99 -4.94
CA ARG A 192 -18.10 4.83 -4.15
C ARG A 192 -18.47 4.18 -2.84
N ASN A 193 -18.40 2.85 -2.74
CA ASN A 193 -18.78 2.12 -1.55
C ASN A 193 -17.97 0.82 -1.42
N CYS A 194 -17.29 0.64 -0.28
CA CYS A 194 -16.47 -0.55 -0.04
C CYS A 194 -17.27 -1.85 -0.14
N ASP A 195 -18.42 -1.94 0.52
CA ASP A 195 -19.25 -3.15 0.61
C ASP A 195 -19.83 -3.60 -0.73
N LYS A 196 -19.93 -2.68 -1.70
CA LYS A 196 -20.46 -2.95 -3.05
C LYS A 196 -19.37 -3.11 -4.09
N ASP A 197 -18.38 -2.23 -4.07
CA ASP A 197 -17.43 -2.08 -5.18
C ASP A 197 -16.11 -2.82 -4.90
N LEU A 198 -15.64 -2.84 -3.65
CA LEU A 198 -14.28 -3.28 -3.30
C LEU A 198 -14.24 -4.66 -2.65
N ILE A 199 -15.04 -4.88 -1.61
CA ILE A 199 -15.02 -6.14 -0.83
C ILE A 199 -15.51 -7.33 -1.66
N PRO A 200 -16.67 -7.28 -2.36
CA PRO A 200 -17.19 -8.44 -3.09
C PRO A 200 -16.29 -8.89 -4.25
N ALA A 201 -15.57 -7.94 -4.85
CA ALA A 201 -14.62 -8.20 -5.94
C ALA A 201 -13.21 -8.56 -5.43
N GLY A 202 -12.97 -8.53 -4.12
CA GLY A 202 -11.71 -8.94 -3.52
C GLY A 202 -10.57 -7.92 -3.62
N TRP A 203 -10.87 -6.65 -3.94
CA TRP A 203 -9.88 -5.56 -3.99
C TRP A 203 -9.35 -5.19 -2.61
N VAL A 204 -10.15 -5.42 -1.57
CA VAL A 204 -9.70 -5.33 -0.18
C VAL A 204 -10.15 -6.59 0.53
N ARG A 205 -9.20 -7.41 0.99
CA ARG A 205 -9.51 -8.72 1.57
C ARG A 205 -8.40 -9.24 2.48
N TRP A 206 -8.80 -10.05 3.45
CA TRP A 206 -7.88 -10.93 4.15
C TRP A 206 -7.44 -12.05 3.22
N ARG A 207 -6.14 -12.27 3.13
CA ARG A 207 -5.52 -13.32 2.32
C ARG A 207 -4.67 -14.22 3.22
N PRO A 208 -4.89 -15.54 3.24
CA PRO A 208 -4.02 -16.45 3.97
C PRO A 208 -2.63 -16.45 3.35
N LEU A 209 -1.59 -16.65 4.16
CA LEU A 209 -0.21 -16.67 3.65
C LEU A 209 0.03 -17.78 2.62
N THR A 210 -0.75 -18.86 2.65
CA THR A 210 -0.70 -19.97 1.69
C THR A 210 -1.08 -19.56 0.26
N ASP A 211 -1.76 -18.43 0.08
CA ASP A 211 -2.10 -17.93 -1.26
C ASP A 211 -0.93 -17.17 -1.91
N PHE A 212 0.13 -16.83 -1.17
CA PHE A 212 1.30 -16.15 -1.70
C PHE A 212 2.25 -17.17 -2.34
N SER A 213 2.84 -16.82 -3.47
CA SER A 213 3.59 -17.75 -4.33
C SER A 213 4.96 -18.10 -3.73
N ASP A 214 5.21 -19.39 -3.55
CA ASP A 214 6.53 -19.93 -3.15
C ASP A 214 7.63 -19.77 -4.20
N SER A 215 7.23 -19.43 -5.43
CA SER A 215 8.13 -19.17 -6.56
C SER A 215 8.44 -17.69 -6.74
N SER A 216 7.91 -16.83 -5.88
CA SER A 216 8.13 -15.37 -5.90
C SER A 216 8.85 -14.92 -4.64
N PHE A 217 9.73 -13.91 -4.77
CA PHE A 217 10.18 -13.14 -3.62
C PHE A 217 9.21 -11.99 -3.32
N TYR A 218 9.24 -11.50 -2.09
CA TYR A 218 8.49 -10.33 -1.65
C TYR A 218 9.40 -9.33 -0.92
N ASN A 219 9.28 -8.05 -1.27
CA ASN A 219 9.93 -6.97 -0.55
C ASN A 219 8.86 -6.12 0.13
N LEU A 220 8.90 -6.05 1.45
CA LEU A 220 8.02 -5.18 2.22
C LEU A 220 8.74 -3.87 2.54
N SER A 221 8.12 -2.73 2.24
CA SER A 221 8.58 -1.40 2.64
C SER A 221 7.71 -0.85 3.76
N LEU A 222 8.33 -0.67 4.93
CA LEU A 222 7.69 -0.29 6.20
C LEU A 222 8.09 1.15 6.57
N PRO A 223 7.26 2.17 6.36
CA PRO A 223 7.57 3.56 6.73
C PRO A 223 7.77 3.73 8.24
N GLN A 224 8.83 4.40 8.70
CA GLN A 224 9.18 4.50 10.14
C GLN A 224 8.73 5.83 10.76
N LEU A 225 7.50 6.26 10.46
CA LEU A 225 6.84 7.38 11.12
C LEU A 225 5.91 6.85 12.22
N LYS A 226 6.11 7.21 13.48
CA LYS A 226 5.23 6.72 14.55
C LYS A 226 3.87 7.43 14.52
N PHE A 227 2.80 6.65 14.41
CA PHE A 227 1.44 7.13 14.65
C PHE A 227 1.35 7.78 16.03
N SER A 228 0.86 9.01 16.08
CA SER A 228 0.63 9.76 17.31
C SER A 228 -0.84 10.12 17.37
N SER A 229 -1.59 9.50 18.28
CA SER A 229 -2.95 9.92 18.61
C SER A 229 -2.88 11.29 19.28
N VAL A 230 -2.99 12.35 18.49
CA VAL A 230 -3.21 13.71 18.98
C VAL A 230 -4.64 13.81 19.52
#